data_AF-A0A8B9PAA8-F1
#
_entry.id   AF-A0A8B9PAA8-F1
#
_cell.length_a   1.000
_cell.length_b   1.000
_cell.length_c   1.000
_cell.angle_alpha   90.00
_cell.angle_beta   90.00
_cell.angle_gamma   90.00
#
_symmetry.space_group_name_H-M   'P 1'
#
loop_
_entity.id
_entity.type
_entity.pdbx_description
1 polymer ?
#
loop_
_entity_poly.entity_id
_entity_poly.type
_entity_poly.pdbx_seq_one_letter_code
_entity_poly.pdbx_strand_id
1 'polypeptide(L)'
;MIGSGTTVPALLNSTSNQLYLHFHSDISVAAAGFHLEYKTVGLAACPEPVIPSNGIKSGDRYMVNDVLSFQCEPGYTLQGRSHISCMPGTVRRWNYPSPLCIAKCGGTLTNMGGVILSPGFPGNYPSNLDCTWKILLPIGYGAHIKFLNFSTEANHDFLEIQNGPYHTSSMIGQFSGTELPSPLLSTTHETLVHFYSDHSENRQGFKMTYQAYELQNCPDPPPFLNGYIVNSDYSVGQSVSFECYPGYVLRGQPVLTCQHGINRNWNYHFPRCEAPCGYNVTAQNGTVYSPGFPDEYPNSKDCTWLIIVPPGHGIYINFTLLQTEPVNDYIAVWDGPDHNSPQLGVFSGNTALETAYSSTNQVLLKFHSDFSTGGFFVLNFHGQFALYQNIIISINY
;
A
#
# COMPACT_ATOMS: atom_id res chain seq x y z
N MET A 1 19.72 -45.95 -45.50
CA MET A 1 20.12 -44.54 -45.66
C MET A 1 21.59 -44.53 -46.02
N ILE A 2 22.02 -43.74 -47.01
CA ILE A 2 23.44 -43.61 -47.38
C ILE A 2 23.89 -42.25 -46.84
N GLY A 3 24.83 -42.23 -45.90
CA GLY A 3 25.39 -41.02 -45.32
C GLY A 3 26.88 -40.93 -45.63
N SER A 4 27.35 -39.77 -46.11
CA SER A 4 28.76 -39.48 -46.36
C SER A 4 29.08 -38.09 -45.83
N GLY A 5 30.18 -37.93 -45.09
CA GLY A 5 30.62 -36.64 -44.53
C GLY A 5 30.73 -36.66 -43.00
N THR A 6 30.87 -35.48 -42.40
CA THR A 6 31.06 -35.27 -40.95
C THR A 6 29.76 -35.00 -40.19
N THR A 7 28.61 -35.05 -40.87
CA THR A 7 27.31 -34.78 -40.26
C THR A 7 26.74 -36.03 -39.61
N VAL A 8 26.35 -35.92 -38.34
CA VAL A 8 25.67 -36.99 -37.60
C VAL A 8 24.25 -37.13 -38.15
N PRO A 9 23.81 -38.31 -38.63
CA PRO A 9 22.43 -38.52 -39.06
C PRO A 9 21.45 -38.29 -37.91
N ALA A 10 20.23 -37.84 -38.22
CA ALA A 10 19.13 -37.84 -37.26
C ALA A 10 18.88 -39.26 -36.73
N LEU A 11 18.24 -39.36 -35.55
CA LEU A 11 17.92 -40.64 -34.89
C LEU A 11 17.31 -41.66 -35.89
N LEU A 12 17.97 -42.81 -36.04
CA LEU A 12 17.55 -43.89 -36.95
C LEU A 12 16.71 -44.93 -36.20
N ASN A 13 15.42 -45.00 -36.51
CA ASN A 13 14.52 -46.03 -35.98
C ASN A 13 14.30 -47.14 -37.02
N SER A 14 14.64 -48.37 -36.65
CA SER A 14 14.34 -49.55 -37.49
C SER A 14 12.84 -49.86 -37.46
N THR A 15 12.28 -50.28 -38.60
CA THR A 15 10.92 -50.83 -38.70
C THR A 15 10.88 -52.34 -38.43
N SER A 16 12.04 -52.97 -38.27
CA SER A 16 12.22 -54.40 -38.04
C SER A 16 13.12 -54.65 -36.82
N ASN A 17 13.11 -55.87 -36.30
CA ASN A 17 14.09 -56.33 -35.32
C ASN A 17 15.48 -56.59 -35.93
N GLN A 18 15.66 -56.34 -37.23
CA GLN A 18 16.93 -56.47 -37.94
C GLN A 18 17.31 -55.14 -38.58
N LEU A 19 18.53 -54.67 -38.30
CA LEU A 19 19.13 -53.50 -38.93
C LEU A 19 20.46 -53.93 -39.56
N TYR A 20 20.62 -53.67 -40.86
CA TYR A 20 21.88 -53.94 -41.57
C TYR A 20 22.67 -52.66 -41.73
N LEU A 21 23.90 -52.64 -41.21
CA LEU A 21 24.84 -51.53 -41.34
C LEU A 21 25.99 -51.97 -42.25
N HIS A 22 26.25 -51.18 -43.30
CA HIS A 22 27.34 -51.42 -44.23
C HIS A 22 28.23 -50.19 -44.30
N PHE A 23 29.49 -50.35 -43.93
CA PHE A 23 30.51 -49.30 -43.99
C PHE A 23 31.44 -49.58 -45.17
N HIS A 24 31.63 -48.58 -46.02
CA HIS A 24 32.51 -48.65 -47.18
C HIS A 24 33.49 -47.47 -47.17
N SER A 25 34.78 -47.75 -47.34
CA SER A 25 35.84 -46.74 -47.47
C SER A 25 36.58 -46.91 -48.80
N ASP A 26 37.12 -45.83 -49.33
CA ASP A 26 38.03 -45.87 -50.49
C ASP A 26 39.51 -45.90 -50.06
N ILE A 27 40.42 -45.89 -51.03
CA ILE A 27 41.87 -46.00 -50.81
C ILE A 27 42.57 -44.65 -50.53
N SER A 28 41.83 -43.55 -50.38
CA SER A 28 42.38 -42.19 -50.52
C SER A 28 42.74 -41.54 -49.18
N VAL A 29 41.79 -41.47 -48.23
CA VAL A 29 41.92 -40.70 -46.98
C VAL A 29 41.26 -41.45 -45.82
N ALA A 30 41.91 -41.50 -44.66
CA ALA A 30 41.36 -42.07 -43.43
C ALA A 30 40.99 -40.97 -42.40
N ALA A 31 39.95 -41.20 -41.60
CA ALA A 31 39.46 -40.30 -40.54
C ALA A 31 39.09 -41.11 -39.27
N ALA A 32 38.74 -40.42 -38.18
CA ALA A 32 38.48 -41.03 -36.85
C ALA A 32 37.28 -42.01 -36.76
N GLY A 33 36.53 -42.21 -37.85
CA GLY A 33 35.40 -43.14 -37.90
C GLY A 33 34.14 -42.63 -37.18
N PHE A 34 33.30 -43.55 -36.69
CA PHE A 34 32.08 -43.24 -35.94
C PHE A 34 31.89 -44.18 -34.75
N HIS A 35 31.28 -43.66 -33.67
CA HIS A 35 30.77 -44.44 -32.54
C HIS A 35 29.24 -44.46 -32.62
N LEU A 36 28.64 -45.66 -32.57
CA LEU A 36 27.20 -45.83 -32.65
C LEU A 36 26.70 -46.53 -31.40
N GLU A 37 25.75 -45.90 -30.71
CA GLU A 37 24.98 -46.51 -29.64
C GLU A 37 23.58 -46.84 -30.13
N TYR A 38 23.09 -48.04 -29.83
CA TYR A 38 21.74 -48.46 -30.15
C TYR A 38 21.01 -48.94 -28.88
N LYS A 39 19.69 -48.79 -28.88
CA LYS A 39 18.81 -49.35 -27.85
C LYS A 39 17.66 -50.09 -28.53
N THR A 40 17.27 -51.24 -27.98
CA THR A 40 16.09 -51.96 -28.45
C THR A 40 14.82 -51.31 -27.89
N VAL A 41 13.82 -51.10 -28.74
CA VAL A 41 12.51 -50.57 -28.32
C VAL A 41 11.49 -51.70 -28.44
N GLY A 42 10.86 -52.07 -27.33
CA GLY A 42 9.81 -53.09 -27.33
C GLY A 42 8.57 -52.60 -28.07
N LEU A 43 8.06 -53.37 -29.03
CA LEU A 43 6.86 -53.04 -29.83
C LEU A 43 5.53 -53.08 -29.02
N ALA A 44 5.60 -53.47 -27.74
CA ALA A 44 4.42 -53.63 -26.88
C ALA A 44 4.01 -52.33 -26.15
N ALA A 45 4.95 -51.42 -25.90
CA ALA A 45 4.75 -50.22 -25.09
C ALA A 45 5.40 -48.98 -25.74
N CYS A 46 4.86 -47.80 -25.44
CA CYS A 46 5.50 -46.53 -25.80
C CYS A 46 6.82 -46.35 -25.04
N PRO A 47 7.81 -45.65 -25.63
CA PRO A 47 9.07 -45.37 -24.95
C PRO A 47 8.80 -44.53 -23.70
N GLU A 48 9.58 -44.74 -22.64
CA GLU A 48 9.47 -43.95 -21.43
C GLU A 48 9.70 -42.46 -21.75
N PRO A 49 8.73 -41.57 -21.45
CA PRO A 49 8.89 -40.15 -21.75
C PRO A 49 9.90 -39.51 -20.81
N VAL A 50 10.67 -38.56 -21.35
CA VAL A 50 11.54 -37.72 -20.53
C VAL A 50 10.68 -36.90 -19.59
N ILE A 51 10.94 -36.99 -18.30
CA ILE A 51 10.27 -36.16 -17.29
C ILE A 51 10.89 -34.77 -17.37
N PRO A 52 10.10 -33.70 -17.57
CA PRO A 52 10.64 -32.34 -17.58
C PRO A 52 11.31 -32.00 -16.25
N SER A 53 12.42 -31.26 -16.30
CA SER A 53 13.04 -30.68 -15.10
C SER A 53 12.00 -29.84 -14.34
N ASN A 54 11.93 -30.00 -13.02
CA ASN A 54 10.92 -29.37 -12.15
C ASN A 54 9.46 -29.73 -12.55
N GLY A 55 9.29 -30.91 -13.15
CA GLY A 55 8.02 -31.46 -13.56
C GLY A 55 7.70 -32.78 -12.84
N ILE A 56 6.41 -33.01 -12.66
CA ILE A 56 5.84 -34.18 -11.99
C ILE A 56 5.06 -34.97 -13.06
N LYS A 57 5.47 -36.22 -13.30
CA LYS A 57 4.77 -37.16 -14.18
C LYS A 57 3.82 -38.03 -13.34
N SER A 58 2.58 -38.21 -13.79
CA SER A 58 1.65 -39.19 -13.22
C SER A 58 1.23 -40.21 -14.28
N GLY A 59 1.32 -41.49 -13.90
CA GLY A 59 1.06 -42.64 -14.77
C GLY A 59 2.34 -43.44 -15.06
N ASP A 60 2.26 -44.75 -14.85
CA ASP A 60 3.41 -45.67 -14.97
C ASP A 60 3.16 -46.79 -15.98
N ARG A 61 2.01 -46.76 -16.66
CA ARG A 61 1.69 -47.68 -17.74
C ARG A 61 1.87 -46.99 -19.08
N TYR A 62 2.53 -47.69 -20.00
CA TYR A 62 2.91 -47.17 -21.31
C TYR A 62 2.27 -47.98 -22.45
N MET A 63 1.10 -48.58 -22.22
CA MET A 63 0.38 -49.41 -23.21
C MET A 63 -0.48 -48.55 -24.14
N VAL A 64 -1.00 -49.14 -25.22
CA VAL A 64 -1.88 -48.43 -26.17
C VAL A 64 -3.04 -47.78 -25.41
N ASN A 65 -3.35 -46.53 -25.77
CA ASN A 65 -4.41 -45.71 -25.16
C ASN A 65 -4.17 -45.31 -23.70
N ASP A 66 -3.07 -45.72 -23.06
CA ASP A 66 -2.71 -45.14 -21.77
C ASP A 66 -2.38 -43.66 -21.94
N VAL A 67 -2.75 -42.89 -20.92
CA VAL A 67 -2.56 -41.45 -20.86
C VAL A 67 -1.65 -41.13 -19.69
N LEU A 68 -0.60 -40.36 -19.96
CA LEU A 68 0.26 -39.80 -18.93
C LEU A 68 -0.10 -38.34 -18.72
N SER A 69 -0.10 -37.89 -17.48
CA SER A 69 -0.31 -36.49 -17.13
C SER A 69 0.96 -35.87 -16.56
N PHE A 70 1.13 -34.58 -16.81
CA PHE A 70 2.28 -33.80 -16.38
C PHE A 70 1.80 -32.54 -15.67
N GLN A 71 2.49 -32.21 -14.58
CA GLN A 71 2.30 -31.00 -13.81
C GLN A 71 3.68 -30.40 -13.54
N CYS A 72 3.74 -29.11 -13.21
CA CYS A 72 4.99 -28.44 -12.87
C CYS A 72 5.03 -28.14 -11.37
N GLU A 73 6.24 -28.11 -10.82
CA GLU A 73 6.45 -27.65 -9.45
C GLU A 73 6.01 -26.18 -9.28
N PRO A 74 5.68 -25.74 -8.04
CA PRO A 74 5.26 -24.36 -7.78
C PRO A 74 6.26 -23.32 -8.32
N GLY A 75 5.74 -22.32 -9.04
CA GLY A 75 6.52 -21.27 -9.69
C GLY A 75 6.86 -21.54 -11.15
N TYR A 76 6.72 -22.78 -11.61
CA TYR A 76 6.88 -23.17 -13.02
C TYR A 76 5.53 -23.24 -13.74
N THR A 77 5.54 -22.89 -15.02
CA THR A 77 4.38 -23.03 -15.90
C THR A 77 4.62 -24.12 -16.94
N LEU A 78 3.61 -24.96 -17.15
CA LEU A 78 3.65 -26.02 -18.15
C LEU A 78 3.54 -25.44 -19.57
N GLN A 79 4.54 -25.69 -20.40
CA GLN A 79 4.57 -25.36 -21.82
C GLN A 79 4.46 -26.65 -22.64
N GLY A 80 3.36 -26.80 -23.34
CA GLY A 80 3.03 -28.02 -24.10
C GLY A 80 1.70 -28.61 -23.68
N ARG A 81 1.51 -29.91 -23.88
CA ARG A 81 0.29 -30.61 -23.48
C ARG A 81 0.47 -31.18 -22.07
N SER A 82 -0.50 -30.94 -21.19
CA SER A 82 -0.52 -31.54 -19.84
C SER A 82 -0.81 -33.04 -19.85
N HIS A 83 -1.25 -33.57 -20.99
CA HIS A 83 -1.54 -34.99 -21.17
C HIS A 83 -1.01 -35.47 -22.52
N ILE A 84 -0.41 -36.66 -22.53
CA ILE A 84 0.02 -37.35 -23.76
C ILE A 84 -0.55 -38.77 -23.74
N SER A 85 -0.85 -39.31 -24.92
CA SER A 85 -1.49 -40.62 -25.08
C SER A 85 -0.65 -41.51 -25.97
N CYS A 86 -0.52 -42.78 -25.58
CA CYS A 86 0.25 -43.77 -26.35
C CYS A 86 -0.57 -44.21 -27.57
N MET A 87 -0.09 -43.88 -28.76
CA MET A 87 -0.85 -44.07 -29.99
C MET A 87 -0.86 -45.54 -30.45
N PRO A 88 -1.98 -46.03 -31.00
CA PRO A 88 -2.01 -47.31 -31.71
C PRO A 88 -1.21 -47.20 -33.02
N GLY A 89 -0.64 -48.32 -33.47
CA GLY A 89 0.07 -48.38 -34.75
C GLY A 89 1.19 -49.42 -34.79
N THR A 90 1.87 -49.49 -35.94
CA THR A 90 3.03 -50.36 -36.16
C THR A 90 4.27 -49.93 -35.37
N VAL A 91 4.34 -48.65 -34.97
CA VAL A 91 5.40 -48.09 -34.14
C VAL A 91 4.77 -47.45 -32.91
N ARG A 92 5.26 -47.79 -31.71
CA ARG A 92 4.77 -47.22 -30.45
C ARG A 92 5.40 -45.86 -30.19
N ARG A 93 4.54 -44.84 -30.10
CA ARG A 93 4.94 -43.44 -29.91
C ARG A 93 3.83 -42.65 -29.20
N TRP A 94 4.24 -41.60 -28.51
CA TRP A 94 3.32 -40.60 -27.97
C TRP A 94 2.76 -39.71 -29.07
N ASN A 95 1.52 -39.24 -28.91
CA ASN A 95 0.91 -38.28 -29.81
C ASN A 95 1.59 -36.89 -29.79
N TYR A 96 2.19 -36.53 -28.66
CA TYR A 96 2.90 -35.28 -28.43
C TYR A 96 4.22 -35.53 -27.68
N PRO A 97 5.24 -34.64 -27.82
CA PRO A 97 6.44 -34.69 -27.00
C PRO A 97 6.13 -34.38 -25.52
N SER A 98 7.03 -34.76 -24.61
CA SER A 98 6.98 -34.34 -23.20
C SER A 98 6.92 -32.81 -23.11
N PRO A 99 6.07 -32.24 -22.23
CA PRO A 99 6.02 -30.79 -22.02
C PRO A 99 7.28 -30.28 -21.32
N LEU A 100 7.43 -28.96 -21.26
CA LEU A 100 8.48 -28.28 -20.48
C LEU A 100 7.85 -27.55 -19.29
N CYS A 101 8.60 -27.43 -18.20
CA CYS A 101 8.25 -26.61 -17.05
C CYS A 101 9.18 -25.40 -17.02
N ILE A 102 8.65 -24.21 -17.30
CA ILE A 102 9.44 -22.98 -17.46
C ILE A 102 9.01 -21.91 -16.46
N ALA A 103 9.98 -21.15 -15.95
CA ALA A 103 9.72 -19.92 -15.21
C ALA A 103 9.39 -18.80 -16.21
N LYS A 104 8.17 -18.28 -16.15
CA LYS A 104 7.71 -17.20 -17.05
C LYS A 104 8.11 -15.83 -16.52
N CYS A 105 8.44 -14.93 -17.44
CA CYS A 105 8.66 -13.52 -17.18
C CYS A 105 7.32 -12.82 -16.90
N GLY A 106 7.15 -12.32 -15.69
CA GLY A 106 6.00 -11.53 -15.27
C GLY A 106 4.68 -12.29 -15.12
N GLY A 107 3.61 -11.54 -14.83
CA GLY A 107 2.24 -12.03 -14.69
C GLY A 107 1.54 -11.54 -13.42
N THR A 108 0.27 -11.93 -13.25
CA THR A 108 -0.51 -11.58 -12.06
C THR A 108 -0.75 -12.82 -11.20
N LEU A 109 -0.46 -12.70 -9.91
CA LEU A 109 -0.54 -13.76 -8.93
C LEU A 109 -1.65 -13.42 -7.93
N THR A 110 -2.74 -14.17 -7.96
CA THR A 110 -3.95 -13.91 -7.14
C THR A 110 -4.11 -14.87 -5.97
N ASN A 111 -3.27 -15.90 -5.88
CA ASN A 111 -3.32 -16.89 -4.82
C ASN A 111 -2.79 -16.29 -3.51
N MET A 112 -3.30 -16.78 -2.37
CA MET A 112 -2.87 -16.41 -1.01
C MET A 112 -1.42 -16.81 -0.68
N GLY A 113 -0.72 -17.43 -1.61
CA GLY A 113 0.70 -17.72 -1.52
C GLY A 113 1.20 -18.30 -2.84
N GLY A 114 2.50 -18.21 -3.06
CA GLY A 114 3.08 -18.67 -4.31
C GLY A 114 4.60 -18.57 -4.34
N VAL A 115 5.16 -19.01 -5.46
CA VAL A 115 6.60 -19.00 -5.74
C VAL A 115 6.83 -18.18 -6.99
N ILE A 116 7.78 -17.25 -6.93
CA ILE A 116 8.23 -16.46 -8.07
C ILE A 116 9.68 -16.85 -8.35
N LEU A 117 9.96 -17.09 -9.62
CA LEU A 117 11.26 -17.53 -10.14
C LEU A 117 11.71 -16.57 -11.22
N SER A 118 13.01 -16.26 -11.26
CA SER A 118 13.59 -15.63 -12.44
C SER A 118 13.43 -16.53 -13.67
N PRO A 119 13.23 -15.97 -14.88
CA PRO A 119 13.19 -16.77 -16.09
C PRO A 119 14.46 -17.63 -16.22
N GLY A 120 14.31 -18.90 -16.59
CA GLY A 120 15.44 -19.84 -16.71
C GLY A 120 15.89 -20.54 -15.42
N PHE A 121 15.40 -20.16 -14.24
CA PHE A 121 15.76 -20.78 -12.95
C PHE A 121 15.48 -22.31 -12.95
N PRO A 122 16.38 -23.17 -12.45
CA PRO A 122 17.59 -22.89 -11.67
C PRO A 122 18.86 -22.68 -12.53
N GLY A 123 18.72 -22.57 -13.85
CA GLY A 123 19.80 -22.12 -14.73
C GLY A 123 19.90 -20.59 -14.73
N ASN A 124 20.75 -20.05 -15.62
CA ASN A 124 20.95 -18.60 -15.68
C ASN A 124 19.79 -17.88 -16.37
N TYR A 125 19.45 -16.68 -15.90
CA TYR A 125 18.43 -15.86 -16.54
C TYR A 125 18.93 -15.26 -17.87
N PRO A 126 18.07 -15.07 -18.88
CA PRO A 126 18.45 -14.35 -20.10
C PRO A 126 18.85 -12.88 -19.88
N SER A 127 19.65 -12.33 -20.79
CA SER A 127 19.92 -10.88 -20.88
C SER A 127 18.73 -10.09 -21.41
N ASN A 128 18.69 -8.79 -21.09
CA ASN A 128 17.70 -7.80 -21.53
C ASN A 128 16.27 -8.15 -21.11
N LEU A 129 16.10 -8.65 -19.88
CA LEU A 129 14.79 -8.91 -19.31
C LEU A 129 14.22 -7.65 -18.67
N ASP A 130 12.92 -7.48 -18.84
CA ASP A 130 12.12 -6.49 -18.14
C ASP A 130 10.83 -7.19 -17.70
N CYS A 131 10.87 -7.79 -16.52
CA CYS A 131 9.83 -8.68 -16.02
C CYS A 131 9.11 -8.06 -14.82
N THR A 132 7.77 -7.98 -14.92
CA THR A 132 6.94 -7.45 -13.83
C THR A 132 5.91 -8.48 -13.38
N TRP A 133 5.98 -8.88 -12.11
CA TRP A 133 4.95 -9.66 -11.44
C TRP A 133 4.12 -8.78 -10.52
N LYS A 134 2.81 -8.94 -10.57
CA LYS A 134 1.87 -8.26 -9.68
C LYS A 134 1.23 -9.29 -8.75
N ILE A 135 1.54 -9.19 -7.46
CA ILE A 135 0.86 -9.97 -6.41
C ILE A 135 -0.40 -9.18 -6.04
N LEU A 136 -1.57 -9.76 -6.31
CA LEU A 136 -2.88 -9.18 -6.05
C LEU A 136 -3.61 -10.03 -5.02
N LEU A 137 -3.61 -9.59 -3.78
CA LEU A 137 -4.27 -10.24 -2.66
C LEU A 137 -5.64 -9.60 -2.39
N PRO A 138 -6.53 -10.27 -1.64
CA PRO A 138 -7.74 -9.64 -1.14
C PRO A 138 -7.41 -8.40 -0.29
N ILE A 139 -8.29 -7.40 -0.33
CA ILE A 139 -8.17 -6.19 0.51
C ILE A 139 -8.11 -6.64 1.99
N GLY A 140 -7.19 -6.05 2.75
CA GLY A 140 -6.90 -6.46 4.13
C GLY A 140 -5.79 -7.50 4.26
N TYR A 141 -5.15 -7.92 3.17
CA TYR A 141 -3.97 -8.78 3.19
C TYR A 141 -2.75 -8.10 2.57
N GLY A 142 -1.56 -8.47 3.05
CA GLY A 142 -0.26 -8.08 2.52
C GLY A 142 0.58 -9.31 2.22
N ALA A 143 1.67 -9.14 1.47
CA ALA A 143 2.55 -10.25 1.10
C ALA A 143 3.78 -10.32 2.04
N HIS A 144 3.94 -11.44 2.73
CA HIS A 144 5.20 -11.77 3.43
C HIS A 144 6.11 -12.50 2.46
N ILE A 145 7.17 -11.82 2.03
CA ILE A 145 8.09 -12.26 0.99
C ILE A 145 9.35 -12.82 1.64
N LYS A 146 9.75 -14.02 1.23
CA LYS A 146 10.98 -14.70 1.66
C LYS A 146 11.79 -15.14 0.47
N PHE A 147 13.07 -14.75 0.46
CA PHE A 147 14.04 -15.21 -0.50
C PHE A 147 14.58 -16.59 -0.10
N LEU A 148 14.58 -17.53 -1.04
CA LEU A 148 15.17 -18.86 -0.88
C LEU A 148 16.51 -18.97 -1.61
N ASN A 149 16.65 -18.26 -2.73
CA ASN A 149 17.87 -18.17 -3.51
C ASN A 149 17.94 -16.80 -4.19
N PHE A 150 19.13 -16.20 -4.25
CA PHE A 150 19.35 -14.91 -4.88
C PHE A 150 20.79 -14.80 -5.40
N SER A 151 20.94 -14.57 -6.70
CA SER A 151 22.22 -14.41 -7.39
C SER A 151 21.99 -13.66 -8.70
N THR A 152 22.34 -12.38 -8.71
CA THR A 152 22.19 -11.45 -9.83
C THR A 152 23.50 -10.68 -10.03
N GLU A 153 23.72 -10.09 -11.20
CA GLU A 153 24.86 -9.20 -11.41
C GLU A 153 24.76 -7.99 -10.48
N ALA A 154 25.81 -7.70 -9.72
CA ALA A 154 25.80 -6.60 -8.78
C ALA A 154 25.73 -5.25 -9.51
N ASN A 155 24.81 -4.39 -9.07
CA ASN A 155 24.61 -3.01 -9.55
C ASN A 155 24.13 -2.83 -11.01
N HIS A 156 23.99 -3.89 -11.79
CA HIS A 156 23.54 -3.83 -13.19
C HIS A 156 22.19 -4.52 -13.37
N ASP A 157 22.04 -5.69 -12.75
CA ASP A 157 20.79 -6.43 -12.69
C ASP A 157 20.17 -6.26 -11.31
N PHE A 158 18.89 -5.91 -11.26
CA PHE A 158 18.24 -5.61 -9.99
C PHE A 158 16.81 -6.12 -9.92
N LEU A 159 16.44 -6.49 -8.69
CA LEU A 159 15.08 -6.83 -8.31
C LEU A 159 14.52 -5.74 -7.39
N GLU A 160 13.46 -5.09 -7.85
CA GLU A 160 12.71 -4.09 -7.10
C GLU A 160 11.40 -4.65 -6.59
N ILE A 161 11.05 -4.32 -5.35
CA ILE A 161 9.78 -4.70 -4.74
C ILE A 161 9.12 -3.44 -4.19
N GLN A 162 7.86 -3.21 -4.56
CA GLN A 162 7.15 -1.97 -4.28
C GLN A 162 5.76 -2.22 -3.66
N ASN A 163 5.35 -1.33 -2.76
CA ASN A 163 4.07 -1.32 -2.06
C ASN A 163 3.01 -0.57 -2.88
N GLY A 164 2.43 -1.27 -3.86
CA GLY A 164 1.36 -0.73 -4.69
C GLY A 164 1.39 -1.31 -6.11
N PRO A 165 0.45 -0.88 -6.98
CA PRO A 165 0.29 -1.43 -8.31
C PRO A 165 1.19 -0.83 -9.39
N TYR A 166 1.90 0.29 -9.11
CA TYR A 166 2.66 1.05 -10.09
C TYR A 166 4.15 1.09 -9.77
N HIS A 167 5.01 1.27 -10.78
CA HIS A 167 6.47 1.43 -10.62
C HIS A 167 6.88 2.67 -9.80
N THR A 168 5.95 3.61 -9.62
CA THR A 168 6.11 4.83 -8.81
C THR A 168 5.61 4.68 -7.37
N SER A 169 5.14 3.50 -6.99
CA SER A 169 4.67 3.25 -5.61
C SER A 169 5.85 3.27 -4.63
N SER A 170 5.55 3.29 -3.33
CA SER A 170 6.58 3.28 -2.30
C SER A 170 7.50 2.04 -2.43
N MET A 171 8.80 2.26 -2.56
CA MET A 171 9.81 1.20 -2.68
C MET A 171 9.99 0.48 -1.33
N ILE A 172 9.87 -0.85 -1.32
CA ILE A 172 10.19 -1.69 -0.15
C ILE A 172 11.69 -1.97 -0.12
N GLY A 173 12.25 -2.30 -1.27
CA GLY A 173 13.68 -2.59 -1.42
C GLY A 173 14.07 -2.86 -2.85
N GLN A 174 15.35 -2.59 -3.13
CA GLN A 174 16.03 -2.91 -4.38
C GLN A 174 17.23 -3.81 -4.04
N PHE A 175 17.36 -4.92 -4.76
CA PHE A 175 18.36 -5.95 -4.46
C PHE A 175 19.17 -6.28 -5.71
N SER A 176 20.48 -6.45 -5.54
CA SER A 176 21.40 -6.94 -6.58
C SER A 176 22.54 -7.74 -5.94
N GLY A 177 23.32 -8.47 -6.75
CA GLY A 177 24.44 -9.29 -6.27
C GLY A 177 24.02 -10.68 -5.77
N THR A 178 24.83 -11.27 -4.90
CA THR A 178 24.68 -12.66 -4.41
C THR A 178 24.31 -12.78 -2.94
N GLU A 179 24.14 -11.66 -2.24
CA GLU A 179 23.69 -11.67 -0.85
C GLU A 179 22.19 -11.99 -0.80
N LEU A 180 21.80 -12.91 0.07
CA LEU A 180 20.40 -13.31 0.21
C LEU A 180 19.64 -12.24 0.99
N PRO A 181 18.62 -11.57 0.41
CA PRO A 181 17.91 -10.52 1.12
C PRO A 181 17.11 -11.05 2.31
N SER A 182 16.95 -10.21 3.33
CA SER A 182 16.11 -10.53 4.49
C SER A 182 14.62 -10.59 4.09
N PRO A 183 13.77 -11.31 4.86
CA PRO A 183 12.33 -11.33 4.61
C PRO A 183 11.71 -9.94 4.66
N LEU A 184 10.74 -9.69 3.77
CA LEU A 184 10.06 -8.41 3.60
C LEU A 184 8.56 -8.56 3.83
N LEU A 185 7.91 -7.46 4.20
CA LEU A 185 6.46 -7.38 4.36
C LEU A 185 5.91 -6.27 3.47
N SER A 186 5.00 -6.61 2.57
CA SER A 186 4.23 -5.62 1.82
C SER A 186 3.01 -5.16 2.61
N THR A 187 2.74 -3.87 2.57
CA THR A 187 1.72 -3.19 3.38
C THR A 187 0.43 -2.91 2.64
N THR A 188 0.32 -3.31 1.38
CA THR A 188 -0.90 -3.16 0.60
C THR A 188 -1.30 -4.51 0.01
N HIS A 189 -2.55 -4.61 -0.42
CA HIS A 189 -3.08 -5.78 -1.11
C HIS A 189 -2.50 -5.95 -2.53
N GLU A 190 -1.73 -4.97 -3.02
CA GLU A 190 -1.02 -5.01 -4.29
C GLU A 190 0.49 -4.86 -4.06
N THR A 191 1.27 -5.83 -4.50
CA THR A 191 2.73 -5.76 -4.48
C THR A 191 3.27 -5.90 -5.89
N LEU A 192 4.10 -4.95 -6.32
CA LEU A 192 4.79 -5.02 -7.60
C LEU A 192 6.20 -5.56 -7.39
N VAL A 193 6.57 -6.57 -8.17
CA VAL A 193 7.91 -7.13 -8.22
C VAL A 193 8.43 -6.92 -9.63
N HIS A 194 9.54 -6.20 -9.76
CA HIS A 194 10.13 -5.85 -11.04
C HIS A 194 11.58 -6.35 -11.10
N PHE A 195 11.88 -7.17 -12.10
CA PHE A 195 13.22 -7.66 -12.35
C PHE A 195 13.72 -7.14 -13.69
N TYR A 196 14.88 -6.49 -13.65
CA TYR A 196 15.57 -5.98 -14.82
C TYR A 196 16.91 -6.70 -14.97
N SER A 197 17.24 -7.14 -16.19
CA SER A 197 18.59 -7.59 -16.54
C SER A 197 19.15 -6.86 -17.75
N ASP A 198 20.45 -6.63 -17.73
CA ASP A 198 21.20 -5.95 -18.76
C ASP A 198 21.62 -6.93 -19.90
N HIS A 199 22.51 -6.49 -20.78
CA HIS A 199 22.98 -7.25 -21.95
C HIS A 199 23.99 -8.40 -21.65
N SER A 200 24.47 -8.58 -20.42
CA SER A 200 25.56 -9.52 -20.11
C SER A 200 25.44 -10.20 -18.73
N GLU A 201 26.53 -10.84 -18.25
CA GLU A 201 26.70 -11.38 -16.89
C GLU A 201 25.52 -12.12 -16.22
N ASN A 202 24.81 -12.92 -17.01
CA ASN A 202 23.69 -13.69 -16.51
C ASN A 202 24.06 -14.68 -15.40
N ARG A 203 23.38 -14.58 -14.26
CA ARG A 203 23.53 -15.48 -13.10
C ARG A 203 22.31 -16.36 -12.90
N GLN A 204 22.34 -17.19 -11.87
CA GLN A 204 21.26 -18.14 -11.54
C GLN A 204 19.90 -17.46 -11.29
N GLY A 205 19.91 -16.18 -10.89
CA GLY A 205 18.72 -15.39 -10.63
C GLY A 205 18.18 -15.62 -9.24
N PHE A 206 16.87 -15.72 -9.09
CA PHE A 206 16.24 -15.77 -7.78
C PHE A 206 15.07 -16.75 -7.72
N LYS A 207 14.86 -17.27 -6.51
CA LYS A 207 13.67 -18.01 -6.10
C LYS A 207 13.17 -17.40 -4.82
N MET A 208 11.95 -16.88 -4.86
CA MET A 208 11.28 -16.32 -3.69
C MET A 208 9.87 -16.87 -3.52
N THR A 209 9.41 -16.84 -2.29
CA THR A 209 8.06 -17.25 -1.92
C THR A 209 7.34 -16.08 -1.29
N TYR A 210 6.05 -16.00 -1.50
CA TYR A 210 5.20 -15.06 -0.79
C TYR A 210 4.05 -15.82 -0.13
N GLN A 211 3.62 -15.32 1.03
CA GLN A 211 2.43 -15.79 1.71
C GLN A 211 1.62 -14.60 2.18
N ALA A 212 0.32 -14.63 1.92
CA ALA A 212 -0.61 -13.63 2.39
C ALA A 212 -0.65 -13.63 3.91
N TYR A 213 -0.60 -12.45 4.51
CA TYR A 213 -0.81 -12.25 5.93
C TYR A 213 -1.84 -11.14 6.12
N GLU A 214 -2.61 -11.21 7.20
CA GLU A 214 -3.62 -10.20 7.49
C GLU A 214 -2.96 -8.87 7.86
N LEU A 215 -3.31 -7.85 7.10
CA LEU A 215 -3.14 -6.46 7.47
C LEU A 215 -4.18 -6.16 8.57
N GLN A 216 -3.93 -6.63 9.79
CA GLN A 216 -4.47 -6.01 11.00
C GLN A 216 -4.28 -4.50 10.94
N ASN A 217 -5.39 -3.79 11.10
CA ASN A 217 -5.45 -2.33 11.08
C ASN A 217 -4.63 -1.75 12.22
N CYS A 218 -4.27 -0.46 12.09
CA CYS A 218 -3.85 0.29 13.27
C CYS A 218 -5.00 0.32 14.31
N PRO A 219 -4.70 0.48 15.61
CA PRO A 219 -5.71 0.58 16.64
C PRO A 219 -6.74 1.64 16.29
N ASP A 220 -8.02 1.29 16.47
CA ASP A 220 -9.11 2.23 16.24
C ASP A 220 -8.90 3.49 17.10
N PRO A 221 -9.11 4.68 16.54
CA PRO A 221 -9.07 5.91 17.31
C PRO A 221 -10.11 5.86 18.44
N PRO A 222 -9.79 6.38 19.65
CA PRO A 222 -10.80 6.57 20.68
C PRO A 222 -11.88 7.55 20.20
N PRO A 223 -13.06 7.58 20.84
CA PRO A 223 -14.11 8.56 20.49
C PRO A 223 -13.54 9.98 20.44
N PHE A 224 -13.58 10.59 19.26
CA PHE A 224 -13.00 11.92 19.03
C PHE A 224 -14.02 13.00 19.41
N LEU A 225 -13.99 13.39 20.68
CA LEU A 225 -14.91 14.38 21.22
C LEU A 225 -14.67 15.76 20.58
N ASN A 226 -15.76 16.49 20.37
CA ASN A 226 -15.76 17.85 19.84
C ASN A 226 -15.12 18.02 18.44
N GLY A 227 -15.12 16.94 17.65
CA GLY A 227 -14.65 16.94 16.27
C GLY A 227 -15.16 15.74 15.46
N TYR A 228 -14.61 15.57 14.27
CA TYR A 228 -14.87 14.44 13.38
C TYR A 228 -13.59 13.98 12.66
N ILE A 229 -13.62 12.74 12.17
CA ILE A 229 -12.54 12.13 11.40
C ILE A 229 -12.96 12.09 9.93
N VAL A 230 -12.13 12.63 9.05
CA VAL A 230 -12.49 12.86 7.62
C VAL A 230 -12.31 11.60 6.76
N ASN A 231 -11.53 10.61 7.20
CA ASN A 231 -11.32 9.32 6.53
C ASN A 231 -11.32 8.18 7.57
N SER A 232 -11.96 7.05 7.25
CA SER A 232 -12.07 5.89 8.15
C SER A 232 -11.32 4.65 7.64
N ASP A 233 -10.32 4.84 6.78
CA ASP A 233 -9.43 3.75 6.36
C ASP A 233 -8.21 3.67 7.29
N TYR A 234 -8.21 2.66 8.16
CA TYR A 234 -7.14 2.40 9.13
C TYR A 234 -6.12 1.37 8.63
N SER A 235 -6.15 1.08 7.31
CA SER A 235 -5.19 0.19 6.67
C SER A 235 -3.77 0.77 6.71
N VAL A 236 -2.77 -0.11 6.62
CA VAL A 236 -1.37 0.30 6.67
C VAL A 236 -1.04 1.23 5.51
N GLY A 237 -0.31 2.31 5.78
CA GLY A 237 0.04 3.34 4.80
C GLY A 237 -1.06 4.35 4.52
N GLN A 238 -2.28 4.15 5.04
CA GLN A 238 -3.35 5.13 4.95
C GLN A 238 -3.21 6.21 6.01
N SER A 239 -3.79 7.37 5.70
CA SER A 239 -3.79 8.53 6.58
C SER A 239 -5.20 8.94 6.95
N VAL A 240 -5.40 9.27 8.23
CA VAL A 240 -6.65 9.79 8.77
C VAL A 240 -6.45 11.23 9.22
N SER A 241 -7.43 12.07 8.90
CA SER A 241 -7.42 13.49 9.25
C SER A 241 -8.44 13.80 10.32
N PHE A 242 -8.06 14.66 11.26
CA PHE A 242 -8.85 15.07 12.40
C PHE A 242 -9.22 16.55 12.29
N GLU A 243 -10.50 16.85 12.42
CA GLU A 243 -11.03 18.21 12.36
C GLU A 243 -11.92 18.50 13.57
N CYS A 244 -11.76 19.66 14.18
CA CYS A 244 -12.57 20.07 15.32
C CYS A 244 -13.83 20.80 14.89
N TYR A 245 -14.88 20.73 15.71
CA TYR A 245 -16.05 21.58 15.51
C TYR A 245 -15.70 23.07 15.67
N PRO A 246 -16.46 23.98 15.05
CA PRO A 246 -16.22 25.42 15.17
C PRO A 246 -16.12 25.87 16.63
N GLY A 247 -15.07 26.64 16.94
CA GLY A 247 -14.75 27.14 18.28
C GLY A 247 -13.80 26.27 19.10
N TYR A 248 -13.57 25.03 18.69
CA TYR A 248 -12.53 24.16 19.22
C TYR A 248 -11.24 24.25 18.39
N VAL A 249 -10.10 24.08 19.05
CA VAL A 249 -8.79 24.10 18.41
C VAL A 249 -8.14 22.71 18.53
N LEU A 250 -7.61 22.23 17.42
CA LEU A 250 -6.92 20.95 17.37
C LEU A 250 -5.55 21.04 18.06
N ARG A 251 -5.32 20.16 19.04
CA ARG A 251 -4.00 19.94 19.65
C ARG A 251 -3.43 18.60 19.23
N GLY A 252 -2.30 18.65 18.54
CA GLY A 252 -1.59 17.49 18.01
C GLY A 252 -1.44 17.60 16.50
N GLN A 253 -1.17 16.46 15.86
CA GLN A 253 -1.04 16.41 14.41
C GLN A 253 -2.42 16.27 13.75
N PRO A 254 -2.76 17.08 12.73
CA PRO A 254 -4.05 17.01 12.04
C PRO A 254 -4.19 15.76 11.17
N VAL A 255 -3.08 15.11 10.84
CA VAL A 255 -3.05 13.91 10.00
C VAL A 255 -2.16 12.86 10.65
N LEU A 256 -2.71 11.67 10.87
CA LEU A 256 -1.96 10.50 11.34
C LEU A 256 -1.86 9.47 10.22
N THR A 257 -0.72 8.81 10.11
CA THR A 257 -0.48 7.76 9.11
C THR A 257 -0.16 6.45 9.81
N CYS A 258 -0.84 5.37 9.39
CA CYS A 258 -0.64 4.04 9.95
C CYS A 258 0.71 3.49 9.49
N GLN A 259 1.66 3.32 10.42
CA GLN A 259 3.05 2.98 10.08
C GLN A 259 3.20 1.53 9.62
N HIS A 260 4.20 1.32 8.76
CA HIS A 260 4.61 0.00 8.32
C HIS A 260 5.48 -0.69 9.38
N GLY A 261 5.16 -1.93 9.75
CA GLY A 261 6.00 -2.71 10.66
C GLY A 261 5.27 -3.80 11.44
N ILE A 262 6.02 -4.44 12.34
CA ILE A 262 5.54 -5.54 13.22
C ILE A 262 4.65 -4.97 14.34
N ASN A 263 4.98 -3.78 14.84
CA ASN A 263 4.21 -3.05 15.85
C ASN A 263 3.38 -1.98 15.14
N ARG A 264 2.10 -2.26 14.97
CA ARG A 264 1.19 -1.50 14.11
C ARG A 264 0.65 -0.27 14.86
N ASN A 265 1.44 0.80 14.86
CA ASN A 265 1.12 2.04 15.54
C ASN A 265 0.93 3.19 14.56
N TRP A 266 0.12 4.16 14.97
CA TRP A 266 0.10 5.47 14.35
C TRP A 266 1.44 6.17 14.53
N ASN A 267 1.85 6.95 13.52
CA ASN A 267 3.10 7.72 13.56
C ASN A 267 3.16 8.76 14.69
N TYR A 268 2.00 9.21 15.20
CA TYR A 268 1.88 10.06 16.38
C TYR A 268 0.67 9.65 17.23
N HIS A 269 0.58 10.21 18.43
CA HIS A 269 -0.59 10.05 19.30
C HIS A 269 -1.83 10.75 18.73
N PHE A 270 -3.00 10.23 19.09
CA PHE A 270 -4.28 10.83 18.70
C PHE A 270 -4.39 12.28 19.19
N PRO A 271 -4.76 13.23 18.31
CA PRO A 271 -4.98 14.60 18.72
C PRO A 271 -6.24 14.74 19.58
N ARG A 272 -6.45 15.93 20.15
CA ARG A 272 -7.68 16.29 20.87
C ARG A 272 -8.17 17.67 20.46
N CYS A 273 -9.48 17.86 20.50
CA CYS A 273 -10.10 19.16 20.35
C CYS A 273 -10.30 19.78 21.73
N GLU A 274 -9.73 20.96 21.97
CA GLU A 274 -9.91 21.70 23.22
C GLU A 274 -10.43 23.11 22.94
N ALA A 275 -11.19 23.67 23.89
CA ALA A 275 -11.51 25.08 23.92
C ALA A 275 -10.37 25.82 24.64
N PRO A 276 -9.49 26.55 23.92
CA PRO A 276 -8.29 27.14 24.54
C PRO A 276 -8.62 28.43 25.31
N CYS A 277 -7.77 28.74 26.29
CA CYS A 277 -7.75 30.02 27.00
C CYS A 277 -7.07 31.09 26.12
N GLY A 278 -7.79 31.55 25.09
CA GLY A 278 -7.35 32.63 24.22
C GLY A 278 -6.61 32.21 22.96
N TYR A 279 -6.92 32.87 21.85
CA TYR A 279 -6.26 32.78 20.54
C TYR A 279 -6.83 33.84 19.57
N ASN A 280 -6.17 34.04 18.43
CA ASN A 280 -6.68 34.93 17.39
C ASN A 280 -7.69 34.19 16.51
N VAL A 281 -8.91 34.70 16.42
CA VAL A 281 -9.99 34.11 15.63
C VAL A 281 -10.16 34.94 14.36
N THR A 282 -9.77 34.40 13.20
CA THR A 282 -9.97 35.08 11.91
C THR A 282 -11.04 34.34 11.11
N ALA A 283 -12.29 34.80 11.23
CA ALA A 283 -13.44 34.21 10.55
C ALA A 283 -14.56 35.23 10.39
N GLN A 284 -15.42 35.09 9.38
CA GLN A 284 -16.61 35.94 9.23
C GLN A 284 -17.64 35.67 10.33
N ASN A 285 -17.74 34.44 10.80
CA ASN A 285 -18.60 34.01 11.89
C ASN A 285 -17.93 32.86 12.65
N GLY A 286 -18.38 32.63 13.89
CA GLY A 286 -17.86 31.54 14.68
C GLY A 286 -18.40 31.54 16.10
N THR A 287 -17.87 30.60 16.88
CA THR A 287 -18.22 30.39 18.28
C THR A 287 -16.95 30.44 19.11
N VAL A 288 -17.01 31.06 20.28
CA VAL A 288 -15.96 30.98 21.29
C VAL A 288 -16.58 30.39 22.55
N TYR A 289 -15.92 29.35 23.07
CA TYR A 289 -16.31 28.67 24.29
C TYR A 289 -15.46 29.11 25.46
N SER A 290 -15.98 28.92 26.67
CA SER A 290 -15.17 28.98 27.88
C SER A 290 -14.02 27.96 27.84
N PRO A 291 -12.86 28.26 28.44
CA PRO A 291 -11.71 27.35 28.40
C PRO A 291 -12.09 25.99 29.00
N GLY A 292 -11.87 24.91 28.25
CA GLY A 292 -12.20 23.55 28.70
C GLY A 292 -13.65 23.09 28.45
N PHE A 293 -14.51 23.91 27.85
CA PHE A 293 -15.92 23.54 27.55
C PHE A 293 -16.03 22.17 26.83
N PRO A 294 -16.92 21.25 27.24
CA PRO A 294 -18.12 21.45 28.06
C PRO A 294 -17.92 21.44 29.57
N ASP A 295 -16.70 21.22 30.05
CA ASP A 295 -16.41 21.28 31.48
C ASP A 295 -16.42 22.74 31.99
N GLU A 296 -16.57 22.91 33.30
CA GLU A 296 -16.48 24.24 33.93
C GLU A 296 -15.11 24.87 33.68
N TYR A 297 -15.10 26.19 33.44
CA TYR A 297 -13.85 26.90 33.23
C TYR A 297 -12.94 26.83 34.47
N PRO A 298 -11.61 26.76 34.27
CA PRO A 298 -10.68 26.72 35.38
C PRO A 298 -10.55 28.08 36.09
N ASN A 299 -10.26 28.01 37.38
CA ASN A 299 -10.03 29.16 38.26
C ASN A 299 -8.70 29.86 37.91
N SER A 300 -8.62 31.15 38.24
CA SER A 300 -7.44 32.00 38.14
C SER A 300 -6.89 32.09 36.71
N LYS A 301 -7.79 32.28 35.74
CA LYS A 301 -7.45 32.43 34.33
C LYS A 301 -7.73 33.83 33.83
N ASP A 302 -6.76 34.36 33.09
CA ASP A 302 -6.92 35.53 32.23
C ASP A 302 -6.76 35.06 30.79
N CYS A 303 -7.87 34.93 30.06
CA CYS A 303 -7.88 34.47 28.68
C CYS A 303 -8.21 35.64 27.75
N THR A 304 -7.53 35.71 26.60
CA THR A 304 -7.77 36.78 25.61
C THR A 304 -7.97 36.22 24.21
N TRP A 305 -9.05 36.63 23.56
CA TRP A 305 -9.32 36.31 22.16
C TRP A 305 -9.36 37.60 21.35
N LEU A 306 -8.65 37.62 20.23
CA LEU A 306 -8.74 38.70 19.25
C LEU A 306 -9.55 38.19 18.06
N ILE A 307 -10.77 38.66 17.94
CA ILE A 307 -11.67 38.31 16.83
C ILE A 307 -11.45 39.31 15.70
N ILE A 308 -11.14 38.82 14.51
CA ILE A 308 -10.86 39.62 13.31
C ILE A 308 -11.81 39.16 12.20
N VAL A 309 -12.68 40.06 11.76
CA VAL A 309 -13.53 39.87 10.58
C VAL A 309 -12.93 40.61 9.38
N PRO A 310 -13.29 40.24 8.13
CA PRO A 310 -12.90 40.97 6.95
C PRO A 310 -13.19 42.49 7.04
N PRO A 311 -12.31 43.35 6.50
CA PRO A 311 -12.51 44.80 6.53
C PRO A 311 -13.88 45.24 5.99
N GLY A 312 -14.43 46.32 6.55
CA GLY A 312 -15.75 46.86 6.17
C GLY A 312 -16.95 46.20 6.90
N HIS A 313 -16.68 45.23 7.78
CA HIS A 313 -17.68 44.63 8.66
C HIS A 313 -17.45 45.08 10.11
N GLY A 314 -18.54 45.35 10.83
CA GLY A 314 -18.55 45.41 12.29
C GLY A 314 -18.85 44.02 12.89
N ILE A 315 -18.43 43.79 14.13
CA ILE A 315 -18.62 42.48 14.79
C ILE A 315 -19.84 42.54 15.73
N TYR A 316 -20.81 41.66 15.53
CA TYR A 316 -21.86 41.40 16.50
C TYR A 316 -21.49 40.19 17.35
N ILE A 317 -21.67 40.32 18.67
CA ILE A 317 -21.41 39.26 19.65
C ILE A 317 -22.69 39.01 20.43
N ASN A 318 -23.05 37.73 20.55
CA ASN A 318 -24.20 37.26 21.29
C ASN A 318 -23.81 36.09 22.20
N PHE A 319 -24.13 36.20 23.48
CA PHE A 319 -23.92 35.13 24.45
C PHE A 319 -25.08 34.14 24.40
N THR A 320 -24.92 33.03 23.69
CA THR A 320 -25.94 31.96 23.70
C THR A 320 -26.06 31.27 25.06
N LEU A 321 -24.97 31.25 25.82
CA LEU A 321 -24.92 30.71 27.17
C LEU A 321 -23.93 31.55 27.96
N LEU A 322 -24.32 32.02 29.13
CA LEU A 322 -23.46 32.73 30.05
C LEU A 322 -23.86 32.32 31.46
N GLN A 323 -22.99 31.57 32.12
CA GLN A 323 -23.08 31.21 33.52
C GLN A 323 -21.69 31.39 34.12
N THR A 324 -21.42 32.59 34.64
CA THR A 324 -20.20 32.86 35.39
C THR A 324 -20.53 33.19 36.84
N GLU A 325 -19.53 33.16 37.72
CA GLU A 325 -19.70 33.74 39.05
C GLU A 325 -20.09 35.23 38.92
N PRO A 326 -21.20 35.68 39.53
CA PRO A 326 -21.59 37.07 39.49
C PRO A 326 -20.49 37.97 40.04
N VAL A 327 -20.19 39.07 39.35
CA VAL A 327 -19.25 40.13 39.76
C VAL A 327 -17.76 39.74 39.72
N ASN A 328 -17.38 38.56 40.22
CA ASN A 328 -15.97 38.17 40.32
C ASN A 328 -15.42 37.61 39.00
N ASP A 329 -16.22 36.80 38.30
CA ASP A 329 -15.86 36.24 37.00
C ASP A 329 -16.57 37.00 35.88
N TYR A 330 -15.78 37.56 34.96
CA TYR A 330 -16.33 38.46 33.97
C TYR A 330 -15.70 38.32 32.59
N ILE A 331 -16.48 38.68 31.59
CA ILE A 331 -16.06 38.81 30.20
C ILE A 331 -16.13 40.28 29.83
N ALA A 332 -14.99 40.89 29.51
CA ALA A 332 -14.90 42.26 29.04
C ALA A 332 -14.62 42.27 27.52
N VAL A 333 -15.27 43.21 26.83
CA VAL A 333 -15.23 43.32 25.36
C VAL A 333 -14.83 44.73 24.98
N TRP A 334 -13.85 44.88 24.09
CA TRP A 334 -13.37 46.18 23.58
C TRP A 334 -13.54 46.27 22.06
N ASP A 335 -13.97 47.44 21.56
CA ASP A 335 -14.14 47.74 20.14
C ASP A 335 -12.81 48.10 19.48
N GLY A 336 -11.91 47.13 19.39
CA GLY A 336 -10.61 47.27 18.76
C GLY A 336 -9.63 46.17 19.19
N PRO A 337 -8.35 46.27 18.77
CA PRO A 337 -7.37 45.21 18.96
C PRO A 337 -6.76 45.12 20.36
N ASP A 338 -6.93 46.14 21.21
CA ASP A 338 -6.23 46.29 22.49
C ASP A 338 -7.10 46.89 23.60
N HIS A 339 -6.58 46.90 24.83
CA HIS A 339 -7.26 47.46 26.01
C HIS A 339 -7.39 49.00 26.02
N ASN A 340 -6.74 49.71 25.09
CA ASN A 340 -6.89 51.15 24.96
C ASN A 340 -8.12 51.52 24.11
N SER A 341 -8.69 50.54 23.42
CA SER A 341 -9.88 50.69 22.59
C SER A 341 -11.13 50.93 23.46
N PRO A 342 -12.22 51.52 22.92
CA PRO A 342 -13.44 51.74 23.68
C PRO A 342 -14.02 50.43 24.23
N GLN A 343 -14.37 50.39 25.51
CA GLN A 343 -14.99 49.20 26.12
C GLN A 343 -16.48 49.14 25.78
N LEU A 344 -16.91 48.05 25.14
CA LEU A 344 -18.30 47.81 24.77
C LEU A 344 -19.15 47.30 25.94
N GLY A 345 -18.55 46.54 26.85
CA GLY A 345 -19.26 46.02 28.01
C GLY A 345 -18.43 45.11 28.90
N VAL A 346 -19.00 44.78 30.06
CA VAL A 346 -18.56 43.74 31.00
C VAL A 346 -19.76 42.87 31.31
N PHE A 347 -19.63 41.57 31.07
CA PHE A 347 -20.69 40.58 31.21
C PHE A 347 -20.32 39.61 32.33
N SER A 348 -21.24 39.32 33.24
CA SER A 348 -21.04 38.36 34.35
C SER A 348 -22.37 37.77 34.84
N GLY A 349 -22.32 36.67 35.59
CA GLY A 349 -23.51 36.00 36.10
C GLY A 349 -24.27 35.28 34.98
N ASN A 350 -25.57 35.55 34.87
CA ASN A 350 -26.48 34.91 33.91
C ASN A 350 -27.04 35.89 32.86
N THR A 351 -26.29 36.93 32.48
CA THR A 351 -26.76 37.97 31.55
C THR A 351 -26.70 37.56 30.07
N ALA A 352 -27.01 36.29 29.75
CA ALA A 352 -26.96 35.76 28.37
C ALA A 352 -27.83 36.53 27.34
N LEU A 353 -28.77 37.37 27.79
CA LEU A 353 -29.57 38.23 26.92
C LEU A 353 -28.85 39.50 26.45
N GLU A 354 -27.67 39.79 26.99
CA GLU A 354 -26.90 40.98 26.62
C GLU A 354 -26.01 40.70 25.40
N THR A 355 -25.89 41.70 24.53
CA THR A 355 -25.17 41.60 23.25
C THR A 355 -24.20 42.76 23.10
N ALA A 356 -23.08 42.56 22.39
CA ALA A 356 -22.14 43.62 22.07
C ALA A 356 -22.07 43.85 20.56
N TYR A 357 -21.97 45.12 20.16
CA TYR A 357 -21.83 45.52 18.76
C TYR A 357 -20.58 46.38 18.60
N SER A 358 -19.69 45.94 17.73
CA SER A 358 -18.46 46.64 17.38
C SER A 358 -18.62 47.36 16.04
N SER A 359 -18.06 48.58 15.99
CA SER A 359 -17.98 49.40 14.78
C SER A 359 -16.73 49.12 13.95
N THR A 360 -15.74 48.47 14.55
CA THR A 360 -14.49 48.08 13.91
C THR A 360 -14.54 46.62 13.43
N ASN A 361 -13.55 46.22 12.63
CA ASN A 361 -13.43 44.83 12.17
C ASN A 361 -12.66 43.93 13.15
N GLN A 362 -12.38 44.42 14.36
CA GLN A 362 -11.57 43.74 15.36
C GLN A 362 -12.16 43.93 16.77
N VAL A 363 -12.30 42.85 17.51
CA VAL A 363 -12.74 42.89 18.91
C VAL A 363 -11.77 42.11 19.78
N LEU A 364 -11.29 42.75 20.84
CA LEU A 364 -10.60 42.08 21.93
C LEU A 364 -11.62 41.63 22.96
N LEU A 365 -11.59 40.35 23.29
CA LEU A 365 -12.40 39.74 24.35
C LEU A 365 -11.46 39.23 25.44
N LYS A 366 -11.70 39.63 26.69
CA LYS A 366 -10.96 39.13 27.86
C LYS A 366 -11.93 38.43 28.80
N PHE A 367 -11.61 37.20 29.16
CA PHE A 367 -12.24 36.50 30.27
C PHE A 367 -11.31 36.49 31.47
N HIS A 368 -11.86 36.77 32.65
CA HIS A 368 -11.18 36.70 33.93
C HIS A 368 -11.96 35.77 34.86
N SER A 369 -11.27 34.81 35.48
CA SER A 369 -11.80 33.97 36.56
C SER A 369 -10.99 34.11 37.86
N ASP A 370 -11.67 34.12 38.99
CA ASP A 370 -11.08 34.24 40.32
C ASP A 370 -10.69 32.87 40.93
N PHE A 371 -10.69 32.70 42.26
CA PHE A 371 -10.32 31.44 42.92
C PHE A 371 -11.52 30.52 43.24
N SER A 372 -12.74 30.90 42.88
CA SER A 372 -14.02 30.34 43.34
C SER A 372 -14.71 29.49 42.26
N THR A 373 -15.94 29.02 42.51
CA THR A 373 -16.65 28.01 41.68
C THR A 373 -16.81 28.44 40.22
N GLY A 374 -16.53 27.50 39.31
CA GLY A 374 -16.58 27.72 37.88
C GLY A 374 -17.99 27.69 37.30
N GLY A 375 -18.05 27.91 35.99
CA GLY A 375 -19.24 27.83 35.18
C GLY A 375 -18.85 27.67 33.72
N PHE A 376 -19.67 28.13 32.79
CA PHE A 376 -19.33 28.07 31.37
C PHE A 376 -20.02 29.17 30.58
N PHE A 377 -19.45 29.49 29.43
CA PHE A 377 -20.05 30.42 28.49
C PHE A 377 -19.82 29.96 27.06
N VAL A 378 -20.78 30.32 26.21
CA VAL A 378 -20.74 30.12 24.77
C VAL A 378 -21.18 31.41 24.11
N LEU A 379 -20.28 32.02 23.37
CA LEU A 379 -20.55 33.23 22.60
C LEU A 379 -20.45 32.95 21.11
N ASN A 380 -21.40 33.47 20.36
CA ASN A 380 -21.38 33.45 18.90
C ASN A 380 -21.09 34.85 18.40
N PHE A 381 -20.29 34.94 17.34
CA PHE A 381 -20.02 36.19 16.68
C PHE A 381 -20.29 36.09 15.18
N HIS A 382 -20.67 37.22 14.58
CA HIS A 382 -20.74 37.36 13.13
C HIS A 382 -20.34 38.77 12.69
N GLY A 383 -19.66 38.86 11.55
CA GLY A 383 -19.36 40.09 10.85
C GLY A 383 -20.58 40.56 10.06
N GLN A 384 -21.03 41.78 10.31
CA GLN A 384 -22.12 42.47 9.59
C GLN A 384 -21.56 43.67 8.83
N PHE A 385 -22.02 43.89 7.59
CA PHE A 385 -21.61 45.06 6.82
C PHE A 385 -21.97 46.36 7.55
N ALA A 386 -20.99 47.26 7.68
CA ALA A 386 -21.14 48.52 8.41
C ALA A 386 -22.30 49.42 7.89
N LEU A 387 -22.71 49.27 6.63
CA LEU A 387 -23.82 50.04 6.04
C LEU A 387 -25.20 49.72 6.63
N TYR A 388 -25.39 48.56 7.26
CA TYR A 388 -26.66 48.19 7.92
C TYR A 388 -26.74 48.66 9.38
N GLN A 389 -25.65 49.16 9.97
CA GLN A 389 -25.62 49.57 11.38
C GLN A 389 -26.37 50.88 11.66
N ASN A 390 -26.55 51.75 10.66
CA ASN A 390 -27.28 53.02 10.81
C ASN A 390 -28.81 52.86 10.91
N ILE A 391 -29.37 51.65 10.77
CA ILE A 391 -30.82 51.43 10.77
C ILE A 391 -31.33 50.93 12.14
N ILE A 392 -30.49 50.27 12.95
CA ILE A 392 -30.95 49.65 14.22
C ILE A 392 -30.89 50.62 15.42
N ILE A 393 -30.09 51.69 15.35
CA ILE A 393 -29.97 52.66 16.46
C ILE A 393 -31.19 53.62 16.54
N SER A 394 -32.14 53.55 15.60
CA SER A 394 -33.28 54.49 15.52
C SER A 394 -34.65 53.94 15.93
N ILE A 395 -34.74 52.78 16.59
CA ILE A 395 -36.03 52.27 17.08
C ILE A 395 -35.92 51.83 18.54
N ASN A 396 -36.01 52.81 19.45
CA ASN A 396 -36.60 52.64 20.76
C ASN A 396 -37.41 53.92 21.03
N TYR A 397 -38.74 53.78 21.03
CA TYR A 397 -39.70 54.81 21.45
C TYR A 397 -39.93 54.72 22.96
#